data_AF-A0AAX2GXG5-F1
#
_entry.id   AF-A0AAX2GXG5-F1
#
_cell.length_a   1.000
_cell.length_b   1.000
_cell.length_c   1.000
_cell.angle_alpha   90.00
_cell.angle_beta   90.00
_cell.angle_gamma   90.00
#
_symmetry.space_group_name_H-M   'P 1'
#
loop_
_entity.id
_entity.type
_entity.pdbx_description
1 polymer ?
#
loop_
_entity_poly.entity_id
_entity_poly.type
_entity_poly.pdbx_seq_one_letter_code
_entity_poly.pdbx_strand_id
1 'polypeptide(L)'
;MTKDRILQFIDYKEFSIKTFLEKTGIKRGFLDTDKRNATVADVYLAKIIAVFPELNLEWLVTGKGEMLKPAPVTIMQNGNTNAANNVSGKVRKIEQNVEYSNKELIEIIREKDKQIAEKDKQINKLLDKISN
;
A
#
# COMPACT_ATOMS: atom_id res chain seq x y z
N MET A 1 -18.62 -9.65 -3.28
CA MET A 1 -18.06 -10.72 -2.41
C MET A 1 -16.54 -10.84 -2.58
N THR A 2 -15.85 -11.67 -1.78
CA THR A 2 -14.39 -11.86 -1.81
C THR A 2 -13.80 -12.06 -3.20
N LYS A 3 -14.48 -12.82 -4.08
CA LYS A 3 -14.03 -13.04 -5.46
C LYS A 3 -14.05 -11.78 -6.33
N ASP A 4 -14.99 -10.86 -6.11
CA ASP A 4 -15.01 -9.59 -6.83
C ASP A 4 -13.81 -8.73 -6.44
N ARG A 5 -13.39 -8.77 -5.19
CA ARG A 5 -12.17 -8.09 -4.71
C ARG A 5 -10.90 -8.73 -5.25
N ILE A 6 -10.90 -10.05 -5.43
CA ILE A 6 -9.80 -10.74 -6.14
C ILE A 6 -9.70 -10.21 -7.58
N LEU A 7 -10.83 -10.06 -8.28
CA LEU A 7 -10.84 -9.48 -9.63
C LEU A 7 -10.38 -8.02 -9.65
N GLN A 8 -10.84 -7.20 -8.71
CA GLN A 8 -10.36 -5.82 -8.56
C GLN A 8 -8.84 -5.75 -8.35
N PHE A 9 -8.28 -6.66 -7.55
CA PHE A 9 -6.83 -6.74 -7.35
C PHE A 9 -6.09 -7.21 -8.61
N ILE A 10 -6.65 -8.16 -9.36
CA ILE A 10 -6.09 -8.63 -10.63
C ILE A 10 -6.03 -7.47 -11.63
N ASP A 11 -7.11 -6.69 -11.73
CA ASP A 11 -7.20 -5.52 -12.60
C ASP A 11 -6.19 -4.44 -12.17
N TYR A 12 -6.06 -4.19 -10.86
CA TYR A 12 -5.06 -3.26 -10.32
C TYR A 12 -3.62 -3.66 -10.65
N LYS A 13 -3.31 -4.95 -10.66
CA LYS A 13 -1.99 -5.48 -11.04
C LYS A 13 -1.78 -5.59 -12.54
N GLU A 14 -2.79 -5.24 -13.35
CA GLU A 14 -2.81 -5.42 -14.81
C GLU A 14 -2.51 -6.86 -15.24
N PHE A 15 -2.95 -7.83 -14.43
CA PHE A 15 -2.77 -9.25 -14.72
C PHE A 15 -3.96 -9.82 -15.46
N SER A 16 -3.70 -10.84 -16.29
CA SER A 16 -4.78 -11.70 -16.74
C SER A 16 -5.21 -12.64 -15.59
N ILE A 17 -6.48 -13.02 -15.56
CA ILE A 17 -7.01 -14.02 -14.62
C ILE A 17 -6.17 -15.31 -14.68
N LYS A 18 -5.78 -15.73 -15.90
CA LYS A 18 -4.93 -16.91 -16.10
C LYS A 18 -3.60 -16.77 -15.37
N THR A 19 -2.90 -15.65 -15.55
CA THR A 19 -1.61 -15.37 -14.91
C THR A 19 -1.73 -15.37 -13.39
N PHE A 20 -2.81 -14.80 -12.84
CA PHE A 20 -3.06 -14.83 -11.40
C PHE A 20 -3.23 -16.25 -10.87
N LEU A 21 -4.02 -17.08 -11.56
CA LEU A 21 -4.28 -18.46 -11.16
C LEU A 21 -3.02 -19.34 -11.25
N GLU A 22 -2.18 -19.10 -12.25
CA GLU A 22 -0.87 -19.75 -12.39
C GLU A 22 0.07 -19.37 -11.24
N LYS A 23 0.19 -18.07 -10.92
CA LYS A 23 1.04 -17.58 -9.82
C LYS A 23 0.59 -18.12 -8.45
N THR A 24 -0.73 -18.19 -8.23
CA THR A 24 -1.30 -18.65 -6.95
C THR A 24 -1.44 -20.18 -6.86
N GLY A 25 -1.22 -20.91 -7.96
CA GLY A 25 -1.44 -22.36 -8.01
C GLY A 25 -2.89 -22.75 -7.74
N ILE A 26 -3.84 -21.90 -8.15
CA ILE A 26 -5.28 -22.11 -7.99
C ILE A 26 -5.85 -22.60 -9.32
N LYS A 27 -6.81 -23.55 -9.27
CA LYS A 27 -7.41 -24.12 -10.47
C LYS A 27 -8.23 -23.08 -11.24
N ARG A 28 -8.27 -23.22 -12.58
CA ARG A 28 -8.92 -22.29 -13.51
C ARG A 28 -10.36 -21.93 -13.15
N GLY A 29 -11.12 -22.88 -12.58
CA GLY A 29 -12.54 -22.71 -12.24
C GLY A 29 -12.85 -22.06 -10.89
N PHE A 30 -11.89 -21.35 -10.28
CA PHE A 30 -12.07 -20.69 -8.99
C PHE A 30 -12.83 -19.35 -9.11
N LEU A 31 -12.60 -18.60 -10.19
CA LEU A 31 -13.18 -17.29 -10.47
C LEU A 31 -14.28 -17.32 -11.53
N ASP A 32 -14.84 -18.51 -11.81
CA ASP A 32 -15.94 -18.64 -12.77
C ASP A 32 -17.16 -17.84 -12.30
N THR A 33 -17.90 -17.28 -13.26
CA THR A 33 -19.04 -16.38 -13.03
C THR A 33 -20.15 -17.05 -12.22
N ASP A 34 -20.41 -18.34 -12.44
CA ASP A 34 -21.36 -19.18 -11.70
C ASP A 34 -21.00 -19.34 -10.22
N LYS A 35 -19.72 -19.12 -9.86
CA LYS A 35 -19.21 -19.26 -8.49
C LYS A 35 -18.86 -17.93 -7.84
N ARG A 36 -19.25 -16.77 -8.40
CA ARG A 36 -18.93 -15.45 -7.83
C ARG A 36 -19.41 -15.26 -6.39
N ASN A 37 -20.56 -15.85 -6.06
CA ASN A 37 -21.17 -15.76 -4.73
C ASN A 37 -20.71 -16.87 -3.78
N ALA A 38 -19.89 -17.82 -4.25
CA ALA A 38 -19.41 -18.91 -3.41
C ALA A 38 -18.36 -18.43 -2.41
N THR A 39 -18.44 -18.95 -1.18
CA THR A 39 -17.43 -18.73 -0.14
C THR A 39 -16.06 -19.20 -0.62
N VAL A 40 -15.04 -18.40 -0.32
CA VAL A 40 -13.64 -18.75 -0.59
C VAL A 40 -13.10 -19.47 0.64
N ALA A 41 -12.64 -20.71 0.48
CA ALA A 41 -12.00 -21.44 1.56
C ALA A 41 -10.65 -20.82 1.96
N ASP A 42 -10.32 -20.89 3.24
CA ASP A 42 -9.13 -20.27 3.83
C ASP A 42 -7.82 -20.70 3.17
N VAL A 43 -7.75 -21.94 2.68
CA VAL A 43 -6.57 -22.45 1.96
C VAL A 43 -6.25 -21.63 0.71
N TYR A 44 -7.27 -21.08 0.03
CA TYR A 44 -7.08 -20.23 -1.15
C TYR A 44 -6.66 -18.83 -0.75
N LEU A 45 -7.24 -18.29 0.32
CA LEU A 45 -6.82 -17.00 0.88
C LEU A 45 -5.34 -17.05 1.29
N ALA A 46 -4.92 -18.10 1.98
CA ALA A 46 -3.54 -18.31 2.38
C ALA A 46 -2.59 -18.36 1.17
N LYS A 47 -2.96 -19.08 0.10
CA LYS A 47 -2.17 -19.11 -1.14
C LYS A 47 -2.04 -17.74 -1.79
N ILE A 48 -3.12 -16.98 -1.84
CA ILE A 48 -3.13 -15.64 -2.43
C ILE A 48 -2.21 -14.71 -1.63
N ILE A 49 -2.35 -14.67 -0.31
CA ILE A 49 -1.53 -13.80 0.55
C ILE A 49 -0.05 -14.23 0.57
N ALA A 50 0.23 -15.53 0.45
CA ALA A 50 1.61 -16.02 0.34
C ALA A 50 2.31 -15.53 -0.94
N VAL A 51 1.58 -15.40 -2.04
CA VAL A 51 2.11 -14.91 -3.32
C VAL A 51 2.09 -13.39 -3.42
N PHE A 52 1.09 -12.76 -2.80
CA PHE A 52 0.89 -11.31 -2.78
C PHE A 52 0.88 -10.80 -1.33
N PRO A 53 2.04 -10.74 -0.66
CA PRO A 53 2.14 -10.32 0.73
C PRO A 53 1.69 -8.87 0.93
N GLU A 54 1.76 -8.05 -0.11
CA GLU A 54 1.29 -6.66 -0.14
C GLU A 54 -0.23 -6.54 -0.10
N LEU A 55 -0.99 -7.60 -0.42
CA LEU A 55 -2.45 -7.56 -0.38
C LEU A 55 -2.94 -7.64 1.07
N ASN A 56 -3.90 -6.79 1.41
CA ASN A 56 -4.52 -6.77 2.73
C ASN A 56 -5.62 -7.85 2.83
N LEU A 57 -5.40 -8.83 3.72
CA LEU A 57 -6.36 -9.90 3.97
C LEU A 57 -7.69 -9.39 4.56
N GLU A 58 -7.64 -8.38 5.43
CA GLU A 58 -8.85 -7.81 6.03
C GLU A 58 -9.72 -7.17 4.97
N TRP A 59 -9.12 -6.35 4.09
CA TRP A 59 -9.84 -5.79 2.95
C TRP A 59 -10.36 -6.87 2.02
N LEU A 60 -9.59 -7.93 1.77
CA LEU A 60 -9.98 -9.03 0.89
C LEU A 60 -11.17 -9.83 1.42
N VAL A 61 -11.32 -9.97 2.74
CA VAL A 61 -12.39 -10.78 3.36
C VAL A 61 -13.58 -9.92 3.80
N THR A 62 -13.35 -8.76 4.40
CA THR A 62 -14.40 -7.91 5.00
C THR A 62 -14.80 -6.72 4.14
N GLY A 63 -13.86 -6.19 3.34
CA GLY A 63 -14.07 -5.08 2.42
C GLY A 63 -13.79 -3.73 3.07
N LYS A 64 -13.34 -3.79 4.33
CA LYS A 64 -12.95 -2.64 5.13
C LYS A 64 -11.45 -2.39 5.00
N GLY A 65 -11.07 -1.12 5.11
CA GLY A 65 -9.67 -0.70 4.99
C GLY A 65 -9.18 -0.59 3.56
N GLU A 66 -7.86 -0.54 3.39
CA GLU A 66 -7.21 -0.39 2.09
C GLU A 66 -6.87 -1.75 1.47
N MET A 67 -6.90 -1.82 0.13
CA MET A 67 -6.58 -3.02 -0.63
C MET A 67 -5.15 -3.49 -0.39
N LEU A 68 -4.20 -2.56 -0.34
CA LEU A 68 -2.79 -2.88 -0.11
C LEU A 68 -2.44 -2.59 1.35
N LYS A 69 -1.52 -3.40 1.88
CA LYS A 69 -0.88 -3.08 3.15
C LYS A 69 0.07 -1.91 2.94
N PRO A 70 0.16 -0.97 3.90
CA PRO A 70 1.21 0.03 3.87
C PRO A 70 2.56 -0.68 3.82
N ALA A 71 3.49 -0.14 3.03
CA ALA A 71 4.85 -0.64 3.02
C ALA A 71 5.39 -0.64 4.46
N PRO A 72 6.15 -1.67 4.87
CA PRO A 72 6.73 -1.69 6.20
C PRO A 72 7.63 -0.48 6.35
N VAL A 73 7.13 0.53 7.07
CA VAL A 73 7.95 1.62 7.57
C VAL A 73 8.78 0.99 8.68
N THR A 74 10.03 0.61 8.38
CA THR A 74 10.99 0.26 9.42
C THR A 74 11.28 1.54 10.20
N ILE A 75 10.48 1.80 11.23
CA ILE A 75 10.86 2.73 12.28
C ILE A 75 12.01 2.04 13.02
N MET A 76 13.25 2.36 12.63
CA MET A 76 14.42 1.97 13.40
C MET A 76 14.35 2.71 14.75
N GLN A 77 13.73 2.08 15.74
CA GLN A 77 14.00 2.45 17.12
C GLN A 77 15.44 2.01 17.40
N ASN A 78 16.32 3.00 17.62
CA ASN A 78 17.68 2.78 18.09
C ASN A 78 17.63 2.07 19.46
N GLY A 79 17.55 0.74 19.44
CA GLY A 79 17.74 -0.14 20.58
C GLY A 79 18.90 -1.06 20.27
N ASN A 80 20.04 -0.81 20.91
CA ASN A 80 21.28 -1.59 20.80
C ASN A 80 21.05 -3.11 20.81
N THR A 81 21.43 -3.81 19.74
CA THR A 81 21.97 -5.18 19.85
C THR A 81 23.02 -5.42 18.78
N ASN A 82 24.24 -5.72 19.25
CA ASN A 82 25.41 -6.03 18.46
C ASN A 82 25.23 -7.36 17.70
N ALA A 83 25.20 -7.33 16.38
CA ALA A 83 25.42 -8.50 15.52
C ALA A 83 26.31 -8.09 14.35
N ALA A 84 27.59 -8.42 14.51
CA ALA A 84 28.66 -8.01 13.62
C ALA A 84 28.65 -8.78 12.28
N ASN A 85 29.13 -8.08 11.25
CA ASN A 85 29.82 -8.61 10.06
C ASN A 85 28.96 -9.18 8.92
N ASN A 86 28.53 -8.27 8.02
CA ASN A 86 28.47 -8.36 6.54
C ASN A 86 27.56 -7.26 5.90
N VAL A 87 27.29 -6.17 6.63
CA VAL A 87 26.24 -5.18 6.29
C VAL A 87 26.82 -3.83 5.78
N SER A 88 28.15 -3.67 5.70
CA SER A 88 28.79 -2.37 5.43
C SER A 88 28.64 -1.86 3.96
N GLY A 89 28.49 -2.75 2.98
CA GLY A 89 28.31 -2.36 1.57
C GLY A 89 26.86 -2.06 1.17
N LYS A 90 25.90 -2.74 1.82
CA LYS A 90 24.46 -2.54 1.59
C LYS A 90 23.96 -1.30 2.34
N VAL A 91 24.50 -1.03 3.53
CA VAL A 91 24.18 0.16 4.34
C VAL A 91 24.49 1.46 3.61
N ARG A 92 25.68 1.61 3.01
CA ARG A 92 26.05 2.86 2.32
C ARG A 92 25.12 3.23 1.17
N LYS A 93 24.62 2.24 0.42
CA LYS A 93 23.64 2.47 -0.67
C LYS A 93 22.25 2.81 -0.13
N ILE A 94 21.87 2.24 1.02
CA ILE A 94 20.60 2.54 1.68
C ILE A 94 20.62 3.95 2.27
N GLU A 95 21.70 4.34 2.95
CA GLU A 95 21.88 5.68 3.54
C GLU A 95 21.77 6.77 2.48
N GLN A 96 22.47 6.59 1.34
CA GLN A 96 22.41 7.53 0.23
C GLN A 96 20.98 7.66 -0.32
N ASN A 97 20.30 6.55 -0.59
CA ASN A 97 18.94 6.57 -1.13
C ASN A 97 17.92 7.19 -0.16
N VAL A 98 18.06 6.91 1.15
CA VAL A 98 17.20 7.49 2.20
C VAL A 98 17.42 9.00 2.30
N GLU A 99 18.66 9.46 2.18
CA GLU A 99 18.98 10.89 2.26
C GLU A 99 18.42 11.68 1.06
N TYR A 100 18.47 11.11 -0.15
CA TYR A 100 17.82 11.71 -1.32
C TYR A 100 16.30 11.79 -1.18
N SER A 101 15.64 10.69 -0.77
CA SER A 101 14.19 10.68 -0.57
C SER A 101 13.74 11.63 0.54
N ASN A 102 14.49 11.73 1.64
CA ASN A 102 14.17 12.66 2.72
C ASN A 102 14.29 14.11 2.27
N LYS A 103 15.28 14.45 1.43
CA LYS A 103 15.43 15.80 0.88
C LYS A 103 14.25 16.20 0.02
N GLU A 104 13.79 15.31 -0.87
CA GLU A 104 12.61 15.54 -1.71
C GLU A 104 11.33 15.68 -0.87
N LEU A 105 11.16 14.84 0.16
CA LEU A 105 10.01 14.92 1.07
C LEU A 105 9.99 16.25 1.85
N ILE A 106 11.14 16.72 2.32
CA ILE A 106 11.26 18.03 3.01
C ILE A 106 10.85 19.18 2.08
N GLU A 107 11.23 19.10 0.81
CA GLU A 107 10.88 20.12 -0.18
C GLU A 107 9.37 20.14 -0.46
N ILE A 108 8.76 18.96 -0.58
CA ILE A 108 7.30 18.84 -0.73
C ILE A 108 6.57 19.38 0.50
N ILE A 109 7.04 19.07 1.72
CA ILE A 109 6.43 19.57 2.97
C ILE A 109 6.47 21.09 3.01
N ARG A 110 7.62 21.72 2.71
CA ARG A 110 7.76 23.17 2.68
C ARG A 110 6.80 23.83 1.69
N GLU A 111 6.65 23.23 0.52
CA GLU A 111 5.72 23.73 -0.49
C GLU A 111 4.26 23.57 -0.05
N LYS A 112 3.92 22.48 0.63
CA LYS A 112 2.59 22.28 1.21
C LYS A 112 2.29 23.27 2.33
N ASP A 113 3.24 23.55 3.22
CA ASP A 113 3.09 24.55 4.28
C ASP A 113 2.84 25.95 3.70
N LYS A 114 3.52 26.30 2.60
CA LYS A 114 3.28 27.56 1.89
C LYS A 114 1.88 27.62 1.29
N GLN A 115 1.41 26.53 0.69
CA GLN A 115 0.04 26.45 0.14
C GLN A 115 -1.02 26.55 1.24
N ILE A 116 -0.77 25.97 2.42
CA ILE A 116 -1.66 26.08 3.57
C ILE A 116 -1.74 27.53 4.03
N ALA A 117 -0.59 28.19 4.23
CA ALA A 117 -0.55 29.59 4.65
C ALA A 117 -1.26 30.53 3.66
N GLU A 118 -1.18 30.25 2.36
CA GLU A 118 -1.89 31.02 1.34
C GLU A 118 -3.40 30.77 1.37
N LYS A 119 -3.83 29.51 1.58
CA LYS A 119 -5.25 29.18 1.75
C LYS A 119 -5.83 29.84 2.99
N ASP A 120 -5.10 29.90 4.09
CA ASP A 120 -5.54 30.58 5.32
C ASP A 120 -5.76 32.08 5.10
N LYS A 121 -4.87 32.74 4.33
CA LYS A 121 -5.07 34.14 3.93
C LYS A 121 -6.33 34.34 3.09
N GLN A 122 -6.59 33.44 2.15
CA GLN A 122 -7.78 33.50 1.30
C GLN A 122 -9.06 33.28 2.12
N ILE A 123 -9.04 32.35 3.07
CA ILE A 123 -10.14 32.10 4.01
C ILE A 123 -10.43 33.38 4.81
N ASN A 124 -9.42 34.00 5.41
CA ASN A 124 -9.59 35.23 6.19
C ASN A 124 -10.18 36.36 5.34
N LYS A 125 -9.68 36.55 4.10
CA LYS A 125 -10.20 37.56 3.18
C LYS A 125 -11.66 37.32 2.77
N LEU A 126 -12.10 36.06 2.70
CA LEU A 126 -13.49 35.72 2.43
C LEU A 126 -14.37 35.98 3.66
N LEU A 127 -13.89 35.66 4.86
CA LEU A 127 -14.60 35.95 6.11
C LEU A 127 -14.85 37.44 6.30
N ASP A 128 -13.87 38.29 5.99
CA ASP A 128 -14.00 39.76 6.05
C ASP A 128 -15.05 40.30 5.07
N LYS A 129 -15.20 39.65 3.91
CA LYS A 129 -16.19 40.03 2.90
C LYS A 129 -17.62 39.59 3.23
N ILE A 130 -17.77 38.53 4.02
CA ILE A 130 -19.08 38.00 4.45
C ILE A 130 -19.55 38.72 5.73
N SER A 131 -18.62 39.34 6.48
CA SER A 131 -18.90 40.10 7.70
C SER A 131 -19.23 41.59 7.48
N ASN A 132 -19.21 42.07 6.23
CA ASN A 132 -19.73 43.37 5.79
C ASN A 132 -21.03 43.17 5.00
#